data_AF-A0A4E9E5G6-F1
#
_entry.id   AF-A0A4E9E5G6-F1
#
_cell.length_a   1.000
_cell.length_b   1.000
_cell.length_c   1.000
_cell.angle_alpha   90.00
_cell.angle_beta   90.00
_cell.angle_gamma   90.00
#
_symmetry.space_group_name_H-M   'P 1'
#
loop_
_entity.id
_entity.type
_entity.pdbx_description
1 polymer ?
#
loop_
_entity_poly.entity_id
_entity_poly.type
_entity_poly.pdbx_seq_one_letter_code
_entity_poly.pdbx_strand_id
1 'polypeptide(L)'
;MDIRTMYDTKGQELSVACHILECRYSTITRKNSLPGFDCLIVVLRLIYGTFMFENGGSCHWIGAAETKNHFLRHAWSPFGPEEREVREDAKDREKVLKSIAGCDYSFELLCNSELMSETFWSQNTFQLFEGLLVATTAKYVECSPTQFANHCLLKLDLAADPTSTLEGVIKQSFGLVPFHDQWVWARPNRPWVIRVMYTPDVTMSRRLDINDFRIRYLDDPTTFPEVARPIIPDEDVDLIELSMKGFLKCKAPSDKSETPRPEPSVHTETEGQDIRQESTQPTGPSS
;
A
#
# COMPACT_ATOMS: atom_id res chain seq x y z
N MET A 1 4.22 8.78 13.69
CA MET A 1 3.10 7.90 14.16
C MET A 1 2.64 6.99 13.03
N ASP A 2 1.91 5.90 13.31
CA ASP A 2 1.51 4.93 12.28
C ASP A 2 0.10 4.37 12.57
N ILE A 3 -0.83 4.52 11.63
CA ILE A 3 -2.23 4.05 11.73
C ILE A 3 -2.30 2.57 12.10
N ARG A 4 -1.37 1.75 11.59
CA ARG A 4 -1.35 0.30 11.83
C ARG A 4 -1.05 -0.09 13.27
N THR A 5 -0.52 0.85 14.06
CA THR A 5 -0.27 0.68 15.50
C THR A 5 -1.31 1.34 16.38
N MET A 6 -2.19 2.16 15.78
CA MET A 6 -3.20 2.94 16.50
C MET A 6 -4.58 2.30 16.45
N TYR A 7 -4.86 1.50 15.44
CA TYR A 7 -6.16 0.88 15.20
C TYR A 7 -6.03 -0.61 14.95
N ASP A 8 -7.06 -1.37 15.29
CA ASP A 8 -7.19 -2.78 14.89
C ASP A 8 -7.44 -2.90 13.38
N THR A 9 -6.37 -3.07 12.62
CA THR A 9 -6.40 -3.23 11.15
C THR A 9 -6.84 -4.62 10.69
N LYS A 10 -7.32 -5.48 11.59
CA LYS A 10 -7.83 -6.82 11.26
C LYS A 10 -9.23 -7.07 11.84
N GLY A 11 -9.79 -6.12 12.57
CA GLY A 11 -11.09 -6.24 13.21
C GLY A 11 -11.95 -5.01 13.00
N GLN A 12 -12.61 -4.56 14.07
CA GLN A 12 -13.74 -3.62 13.97
C GLN A 12 -13.35 -2.20 13.56
N GLU A 13 -12.08 -1.83 13.72
CA GLU A 13 -11.59 -0.48 13.43
C GLU A 13 -10.99 -0.33 12.02
N LEU A 14 -11.02 -1.40 11.21
CA LEU A 14 -10.49 -1.41 9.84
C LEU A 14 -11.08 -0.27 8.99
N SER A 15 -12.40 -0.12 9.00
CA SER A 15 -13.11 0.90 8.22
C SER A 15 -12.75 2.31 8.66
N VAL A 16 -12.53 2.53 9.96
CA VAL A 16 -12.10 3.81 10.52
C VAL A 16 -10.69 4.15 10.04
N ALA A 17 -9.77 3.19 10.09
CA ALA A 17 -8.40 3.36 9.62
C ALA A 17 -8.32 3.63 8.10
N CYS A 18 -9.10 2.92 7.28
CA CYS A 18 -9.24 3.20 5.84
C CYS A 18 -9.75 4.63 5.61
N HIS A 19 -10.83 5.01 6.31
CA HIS A 19 -11.40 6.34 6.20
C HIS A 19 -10.39 7.44 6.55
N ILE A 20 -9.56 7.21 7.58
CA ILE A 20 -8.48 8.15 7.95
C ILE A 20 -7.45 8.29 6.82
N LEU A 21 -7.01 7.17 6.23
CA LEU A 21 -6.07 7.19 5.10
C LEU A 21 -6.61 7.98 3.92
N GLU A 22 -7.86 7.74 3.55
CA GLU A 22 -8.46 8.32 2.34
C GLU A 22 -8.90 9.78 2.54
N CYS A 23 -9.41 10.13 3.73
CA CYS A 23 -10.10 11.40 3.94
C CYS A 23 -9.28 12.43 4.73
N ARG A 24 -8.26 12.01 5.49
CA ARG A 24 -7.41 12.96 6.22
C ARG A 24 -6.17 13.33 5.43
N TYR A 25 -5.92 14.63 5.38
CA TYR A 25 -4.80 15.26 4.70
C TYR A 25 -3.86 15.90 5.72
N SER A 26 -2.58 15.94 5.36
CA SER A 26 -1.56 16.58 6.18
C SER A 26 -1.86 18.07 6.36
N THR A 27 -1.62 18.59 7.55
CA THR A 27 -1.90 19.99 7.94
C THR A 27 -0.80 20.95 7.48
N ILE A 28 -0.28 20.72 6.27
CA ILE A 28 0.82 21.48 5.68
C ILE A 28 0.40 22.95 5.52
N THR A 29 1.29 23.84 5.94
CA THR A 29 1.18 25.27 5.62
C THR A 29 1.74 25.53 4.23
N ARG A 30 1.27 26.58 3.54
CA ARG A 30 1.77 26.97 2.21
C ARG A 30 3.30 27.07 2.12
N LYS A 31 3.99 27.39 3.22
CA LYS A 31 5.45 27.52 3.27
C LYS A 31 6.20 26.19 3.23
N ASN A 32 5.53 25.09 3.59
CA ASN A 32 6.12 23.76 3.70
C ASN A 32 5.54 22.77 2.67
N SER A 33 4.66 23.26 1.77
CA SER A 33 4.07 22.43 0.71
C SER A 33 5.07 22.15 -0.39
N LEU A 34 5.04 20.88 -0.83
CA LEU A 34 5.81 20.38 -1.94
C LEU A 34 4.83 19.60 -2.82
N PRO A 35 4.20 20.26 -3.80
CA PRO A 35 3.01 19.73 -4.47
C PRO A 35 3.19 18.32 -5.04
N GLY A 36 4.36 17.99 -5.61
CA GLY A 36 4.59 16.65 -6.13
C GLY A 36 4.70 15.57 -5.07
N PHE A 37 5.36 15.88 -3.95
CA PHE A 37 5.43 14.98 -2.79
C PHE A 37 4.06 14.83 -2.13
N ASP A 38 3.36 15.94 -1.91
CA ASP A 38 2.04 15.96 -1.29
C ASP A 38 1.04 15.14 -2.13
N CYS A 39 1.10 15.26 -3.46
CA CYS A 39 0.31 14.45 -4.40
C CYS A 39 0.66 12.96 -4.30
N LEU A 40 1.96 12.61 -4.26
CA LEU A 40 2.39 11.22 -4.12
C LEU A 40 1.88 10.58 -2.82
N ILE A 41 1.92 11.30 -1.71
CA ILE A 41 1.40 10.82 -0.43
C ILE A 41 -0.10 10.54 -0.51
N VAL A 42 -0.88 11.40 -1.16
CA VAL A 42 -2.32 11.16 -1.37
C VAL A 42 -2.55 9.88 -2.19
N VAL A 43 -1.80 9.69 -3.28
CA VAL A 43 -1.93 8.48 -4.13
C VAL A 43 -1.58 7.22 -3.34
N LEU A 44 -0.47 7.22 -2.58
CA LEU A 44 -0.06 6.08 -1.76
C LEU A 44 -1.11 5.74 -0.72
N ARG A 45 -1.69 6.75 -0.05
CA ARG A 45 -2.76 6.57 0.94
C ARG A 45 -4.01 5.96 0.36
N LEU A 46 -4.40 6.37 -0.85
CA LEU A 46 -5.53 5.75 -1.56
C LEU A 46 -5.23 4.27 -1.85
N ILE A 47 -4.04 3.96 -2.36
CA ILE A 47 -3.64 2.57 -2.63
C ILE A 47 -3.67 1.73 -1.33
N TYR A 48 -3.22 2.31 -0.24
CA TYR A 48 -3.21 1.68 1.08
C TYR A 48 -4.61 1.40 1.62
N GLY A 49 -5.49 2.41 1.58
CA GLY A 49 -6.87 2.32 2.05
C GLY A 49 -7.69 1.32 1.23
N THR A 50 -7.55 1.38 -0.10
CA THR A 50 -8.35 0.56 -1.03
C THR A 50 -7.83 -0.87 -1.19
N PHE A 51 -6.52 -1.09 -1.31
CA PHE A 51 -5.98 -2.41 -1.72
C PHE A 51 -5.20 -3.14 -0.62
N MET A 52 -4.49 -2.41 0.26
CA MET A 52 -3.64 -3.05 1.27
C MET A 52 -4.38 -3.39 2.56
N PHE A 53 -5.35 -2.56 2.93
CA PHE A 53 -6.12 -2.77 4.15
C PHE A 53 -7.10 -3.95 4.02
N GLU A 54 -7.61 -4.27 2.82
CA GLU A 54 -8.38 -5.50 2.56
C GLU A 54 -7.56 -6.78 2.85
N ASN A 55 -6.23 -6.70 2.80
CA ASN A 55 -5.32 -7.79 3.14
C ASN A 55 -4.76 -7.68 4.57
N GLY A 56 -5.42 -6.92 5.45
CA GLY A 56 -5.05 -6.76 6.85
C GLY A 56 -3.75 -5.96 7.07
N GLY A 57 -3.32 -5.15 6.09
CA GLY A 57 -2.15 -4.27 6.19
C GLY A 57 -0.79 -4.98 6.24
N SER A 58 -0.76 -6.31 6.16
CA SER A 58 0.45 -7.12 6.27
C SER A 58 0.87 -7.71 4.92
N CYS A 59 1.45 -6.89 4.06
CA CYS A 59 2.18 -7.36 2.89
C CYS A 59 3.64 -7.63 3.29
N HIS A 60 4.16 -8.84 3.05
CA HIS A 60 5.51 -9.25 3.49
C HIS A 60 6.64 -8.32 2.99
N TRP A 61 6.44 -7.67 1.85
CA TRP A 61 7.41 -6.76 1.25
C TRP A 61 7.40 -5.35 1.84
N ILE A 62 6.31 -4.93 2.52
CA ILE A 62 6.09 -3.52 2.87
C ILE A 62 7.09 -3.00 3.90
N GLY A 63 7.43 -3.80 4.92
CA GLY A 63 8.39 -3.38 5.94
C GLY A 63 9.80 -3.19 5.39
N ALA A 64 10.22 -4.05 4.46
CA ALA A 64 11.50 -3.92 3.76
C ALA A 64 11.50 -2.69 2.84
N ALA A 65 10.40 -2.44 2.13
CA ALA A 65 10.23 -1.27 1.28
C ALA A 65 10.25 0.03 2.09
N GLU A 66 9.54 0.11 3.21
CA GLU A 66 9.47 1.28 4.10
C GLU A 66 10.81 1.62 4.77
N THR A 67 11.64 0.61 5.04
CA THR A 67 13.00 0.80 5.57
C THR A 67 13.90 1.52 4.58
N LYS A 68 13.68 1.30 3.27
CA LYS A 68 14.43 1.95 2.19
C LYS A 68 13.78 3.25 1.73
N ASN A 69 12.45 3.32 1.70
CA ASN A 69 11.68 4.41 1.15
C ASN A 69 10.75 5.01 2.20
N HIS A 70 11.18 6.14 2.77
CA HIS A 70 10.44 6.82 3.83
C HIS A 70 9.10 7.42 3.36
N PHE A 71 8.86 7.59 2.06
CA PHE A 71 7.55 8.00 1.53
C PHE A 71 6.47 7.00 1.93
N LEU A 72 6.78 5.71 1.79
CA LEU A 72 5.86 4.62 2.05
C LEU A 72 5.45 4.58 3.51
N ARG A 73 6.40 4.84 4.41
CA ARG A 73 6.12 4.91 5.85
C ARG A 73 5.31 6.15 6.21
N HIS A 74 5.69 7.31 5.66
CA HIS A 74 5.00 8.56 5.93
C HIS A 74 3.53 8.52 5.49
N ALA A 75 3.22 7.82 4.40
CA ALA A 75 1.86 7.63 3.92
C ALA A 75 0.94 6.91 4.93
N TRP A 76 1.47 6.15 5.90
CA TRP A 76 0.70 5.52 6.99
C TRP A 76 0.39 6.44 8.17
N SER A 77 0.80 7.71 8.14
CA SER A 77 0.55 8.64 9.24
C SER A 77 -0.96 8.90 9.41
N PRO A 78 -1.50 9.06 10.63
CA PRO A 78 -2.93 9.34 10.81
C PRO A 78 -3.37 10.63 10.11
N PHE A 79 -2.53 11.67 10.16
CA PHE A 79 -2.89 13.06 9.82
C PHE A 79 -4.11 13.56 10.58
N GLY A 80 -4.07 14.82 10.97
CA GLY A 80 -5.22 15.45 11.61
C GLY A 80 -4.85 16.73 12.33
N PRO A 81 -5.87 17.43 12.84
CA PRO A 81 -5.72 18.77 13.38
C PRO A 81 -5.15 18.79 14.80
N GLU A 82 -5.03 17.63 15.48
CA GLU A 82 -4.55 17.58 16.85
C GLU A 82 -3.06 17.96 16.93
N GLU A 83 -2.68 18.77 17.92
CA GLU A 83 -1.32 19.29 18.05
C GLU A 83 -0.25 18.18 18.04
N ARG A 84 -0.57 17.01 18.60
CA ARG A 84 0.31 15.83 18.56
C ARG A 84 0.48 15.29 17.15
N GLU A 85 -0.60 15.15 16.39
CA GLU A 85 -0.59 14.68 15.00
C GLU A 85 0.19 15.63 14.10
N VAL A 86 -0.06 16.94 14.22
CA VAL A 86 0.65 17.99 13.47
C VAL A 86 2.15 17.96 13.71
N ARG A 87 2.58 17.84 14.98
CA ARG A 87 4.01 17.79 15.34
C ARG A 87 4.71 16.54 14.81
N GLU A 88 4.08 15.38 14.93
CA GLU A 88 4.66 14.12 14.46
C GLU A 88 4.71 14.06 12.93
N ASP A 89 3.66 14.54 12.24
CA ASP A 89 3.65 14.71 10.79
C ASP A 89 4.80 15.60 10.31
N ALA A 90 4.96 16.79 10.90
CA ALA A 90 6.04 17.72 10.55
C ALA A 90 7.43 17.08 10.73
N LYS A 91 7.63 16.33 11.82
CA LYS A 91 8.87 15.62 12.12
C LYS A 91 9.15 14.49 11.12
N ASP A 92 8.15 13.69 10.79
CA ASP A 92 8.32 12.58 9.83
C ASP A 92 8.51 13.11 8.40
N ARG A 93 7.79 14.18 8.03
CA ARG A 93 8.00 14.90 6.77
C ARG A 93 9.43 15.43 6.66
N GLU A 94 9.98 16.06 7.70
CA GLU A 94 11.35 16.58 7.66
C GLU A 94 12.39 15.48 7.40
N LYS A 95 12.21 14.29 7.98
CA LYS A 95 13.09 13.12 7.71
C LYS A 95 13.01 12.69 6.25
N VAL A 96 11.80 12.64 5.70
CA VAL A 96 11.58 12.31 4.29
C VAL A 96 12.29 13.31 3.39
N LEU A 97 12.10 14.62 3.63
CA LEU A 97 12.69 15.67 2.80
C LEU A 97 14.21 15.68 2.86
N LYS A 98 14.80 15.38 4.02
CA LYS A 98 16.25 15.20 4.15
C LYS A 98 16.77 14.04 3.31
N SER A 99 16.01 12.94 3.19
CA SER A 99 16.41 11.77 2.40
C SER A 99 16.36 11.99 0.88
N ILE A 100 15.69 13.05 0.41
CA ILE A 100 15.55 13.36 -1.03
C ILE A 100 16.11 14.74 -1.40
N ALA A 101 16.92 15.33 -0.52
CA ALA A 101 17.48 16.65 -0.72
C ALA A 101 18.29 16.70 -2.03
N GLY A 102 17.92 17.62 -2.92
CA GLY A 102 18.60 17.83 -4.21
C GLY A 102 17.93 17.16 -5.42
N CYS A 103 16.83 16.43 -5.23
CA CYS A 103 16.01 15.92 -6.33
C CYS A 103 14.91 16.91 -6.73
N ASP A 104 14.56 16.90 -8.01
CA ASP A 104 13.46 17.70 -8.55
C ASP A 104 12.11 17.12 -8.10
N TYR A 105 11.19 17.96 -7.62
CA TYR A 105 10.06 17.57 -6.75
C TYR A 105 8.74 17.40 -7.50
N SER A 106 8.77 17.24 -8.82
CA SER A 106 7.52 17.02 -9.56
C SER A 106 6.92 15.67 -9.16
N PHE A 107 5.58 15.58 -9.20
CA PHE A 107 4.88 14.33 -8.93
C PHE A 107 5.37 13.21 -9.88
N GLU A 108 5.53 13.54 -11.16
CA GLU A 108 5.99 12.61 -12.20
C GLU A 108 7.37 12.02 -11.86
N LEU A 109 8.34 12.87 -11.49
CA LEU A 109 9.69 12.44 -11.18
C LEU A 109 9.74 11.61 -9.89
N LEU A 110 9.00 12.00 -8.86
CA LEU A 110 8.93 11.23 -7.62
C LEU A 110 8.26 9.87 -7.83
N CYS A 111 7.12 9.85 -8.53
CA CYS A 111 6.34 8.64 -8.80
C CYS A 111 7.12 7.63 -9.65
N ASN A 112 7.90 8.10 -10.63
CA ASN A 112 8.71 7.26 -11.52
C ASN A 112 10.19 7.16 -11.09
N SER A 113 10.54 7.63 -9.89
CA SER A 113 11.90 7.54 -9.37
C SER A 113 12.36 6.08 -9.22
N GLU A 114 13.67 5.87 -9.25
CA GLU A 114 14.27 4.57 -8.99
C GLU A 114 13.86 4.05 -7.60
N LEU A 115 13.82 4.92 -6.59
CA LEU A 115 13.37 4.58 -5.25
C LEU A 115 11.95 3.99 -5.24
N MET A 116 11.01 4.65 -5.91
CA MET A 116 9.63 4.15 -6.02
C MET A 116 9.55 2.86 -6.85
N SER A 117 10.31 2.77 -7.93
CA SER A 117 10.32 1.59 -8.80
C SER A 117 10.87 0.35 -8.09
N GLU A 118 11.98 0.48 -7.36
CA GLU A 118 12.62 -0.62 -6.63
C GLU A 118 11.82 -1.06 -5.40
N THR A 119 11.20 -0.12 -4.69
CA THR A 119 10.57 -0.43 -3.39
C THR A 119 9.09 -0.71 -3.50
N PHE A 120 8.39 -0.08 -4.44
CA PHE A 120 6.93 -0.12 -4.52
C PHE A 120 6.41 -0.70 -5.83
N TRP A 121 6.77 -0.12 -6.98
CA TRP A 121 6.13 -0.49 -8.25
C TRP A 121 6.58 -1.83 -8.83
N SER A 122 7.74 -2.32 -8.41
CA SER A 122 8.23 -3.64 -8.81
C SER A 122 7.60 -4.79 -8.01
N GLN A 123 6.78 -4.50 -7.00
CA GLN A 123 6.10 -5.56 -6.25
C GLN A 123 5.08 -6.25 -7.15
N ASN A 124 5.00 -7.58 -7.09
CA ASN A 124 4.15 -8.40 -7.97
C ASN A 124 2.69 -7.92 -8.02
N THR A 125 2.16 -7.42 -6.90
CA THR A 125 0.80 -6.87 -6.79
C THR A 125 0.53 -5.65 -7.67
N PHE A 126 1.56 -4.98 -8.18
CA PHE A 126 1.44 -3.82 -9.08
C PHE A 126 2.00 -4.08 -10.48
N GLN A 127 2.46 -5.30 -10.75
CA GLN A 127 3.01 -5.66 -12.05
C GLN A 127 1.88 -5.96 -13.04
N LEU A 128 1.97 -5.39 -14.24
CA LEU A 128 1.00 -5.64 -15.31
C LEU A 128 1.09 -7.08 -15.85
N PHE A 129 2.23 -7.74 -15.63
CA PHE A 129 2.54 -9.06 -16.17
C PHE A 129 2.96 -10.03 -15.07
N GLU A 130 2.66 -11.33 -15.22
CA GLU A 130 3.09 -12.39 -14.28
C GLU A 130 4.60 -12.66 -14.34
N GLY A 131 5.28 -12.01 -15.28
CA GLY A 131 6.67 -12.22 -15.65
C GLY A 131 6.82 -12.15 -17.18
N LEU A 132 8.05 -11.88 -17.63
CA LEU A 132 8.40 -11.86 -19.05
C LEU A 132 9.17 -13.13 -19.39
N LEU A 133 8.76 -13.83 -20.45
CA LEU A 133 9.43 -15.04 -20.94
C LEU A 133 10.08 -14.75 -22.29
N VAL A 134 11.35 -15.05 -22.46
CA VAL A 134 12.03 -14.91 -23.76
C VAL A 134 11.34 -15.79 -24.80
N ALA A 135 10.96 -15.22 -25.94
CA ALA A 135 10.11 -15.90 -26.93
C ALA A 135 10.74 -17.18 -27.51
N THR A 136 12.07 -17.22 -27.62
CA THR A 136 12.81 -18.33 -28.22
C THR A 136 13.18 -19.43 -27.23
N THR A 137 13.36 -19.10 -25.95
CA THR A 137 13.88 -20.05 -24.94
C THR A 137 12.87 -20.39 -23.84
N ALA A 138 11.76 -19.64 -23.76
CA ALA A 138 10.77 -19.72 -22.68
C ALA A 138 11.37 -19.58 -21.26
N LYS A 139 12.56 -18.98 -21.14
CA LYS A 139 13.18 -18.63 -19.85
C LYS A 139 12.67 -17.28 -19.38
N TYR A 140 12.55 -17.11 -18.07
CA TYR A 140 12.27 -15.80 -17.49
C TYR A 140 13.39 -14.81 -17.80
N VAL A 141 13.00 -13.58 -18.12
CA VAL A 141 13.93 -12.48 -18.34
C VAL A 141 14.52 -12.05 -17.01
N GLU A 142 15.84 -12.07 -16.91
CA GLU A 142 16.55 -11.43 -15.81
C GLU A 142 16.63 -9.92 -16.09
N CYS A 143 15.98 -9.11 -15.25
CA CYS A 143 16.04 -7.66 -15.32
C CYS A 143 15.90 -7.05 -13.92
N SER A 144 16.33 -5.81 -13.77
CA SER A 144 16.23 -5.12 -12.48
C SER A 144 14.76 -4.81 -12.13
N PRO A 145 14.43 -4.67 -10.84
CA PRO A 145 13.10 -4.22 -10.40
C PRO A 145 12.65 -2.93 -11.11
N THR A 146 13.58 -1.99 -11.30
CA THR A 146 13.33 -0.72 -11.99
C THR A 146 13.00 -0.91 -13.46
N GLN A 147 13.75 -1.76 -14.18
CA GLN A 147 13.45 -2.07 -15.58
C GLN A 147 12.06 -2.69 -15.73
N PHE A 148 11.73 -3.64 -14.85
CA PHE A 148 10.43 -4.31 -14.89
C PHE A 148 9.27 -3.35 -14.55
N ALA A 149 9.44 -2.52 -13.51
CA ALA A 149 8.47 -1.50 -13.13
C ALA A 149 8.25 -0.48 -14.25
N ASN A 150 9.31 -0.07 -14.96
CA ASN A 150 9.22 0.85 -16.09
C ASN A 150 8.50 0.21 -17.29
N HIS A 151 8.66 -1.09 -17.52
CA HIS A 151 7.95 -1.79 -18.58
C HIS A 151 6.45 -1.97 -18.26
N CYS A 152 6.08 -2.01 -16.97
CA CYS A 152 4.68 -1.99 -16.55
C CYS A 152 4.02 -0.60 -16.63
N LEU A 153 4.76 0.46 -16.97
CA LEU A 153 4.19 1.81 -17.14
C LEU A 153 3.64 1.98 -18.55
N LEU A 154 2.32 2.08 -18.65
CA LEU A 154 1.65 2.37 -19.92
C LEU A 154 1.90 3.83 -20.31
N LYS A 155 2.09 4.08 -21.61
CA LYS A 155 2.30 5.43 -22.13
C LYS A 155 1.22 5.74 -23.15
N LEU A 156 0.43 6.77 -22.86
CA LEU A 156 -0.60 7.29 -23.76
C LEU A 156 -0.27 8.74 -24.08
N ASP A 157 0.36 8.94 -25.24
CA ASP A 157 0.79 10.25 -25.71
C ASP A 157 -0.07 10.71 -26.88
N LEU A 158 -1.12 11.47 -26.56
CA LEU A 158 -2.05 12.02 -27.54
C LEU A 158 -1.47 13.23 -28.28
N ALA A 159 -0.35 13.80 -27.82
CA ALA A 159 0.36 14.84 -28.56
C ALA A 159 1.14 14.22 -29.74
N ALA A 160 1.74 13.04 -29.53
CA ALA A 160 2.46 12.31 -30.56
C ALA A 160 1.52 11.52 -31.50
N ASP A 161 0.51 10.83 -30.94
CA ASP A 161 -0.51 10.10 -31.69
C ASP A 161 -1.92 10.39 -31.14
N PRO A 162 -2.63 11.38 -31.72
CA PRO A 162 -3.99 11.74 -31.30
C PRO A 162 -5.04 10.63 -31.48
N THR A 163 -4.73 9.58 -32.26
CA THR A 163 -5.63 8.46 -32.51
C THR A 163 -5.47 7.32 -31.50
N SER A 164 -4.42 7.39 -30.66
CA SER A 164 -4.16 6.39 -29.63
C SER A 164 -5.27 6.35 -28.58
N THR A 165 -5.50 5.17 -28.02
CA THR A 165 -6.51 4.92 -26.98
C THR A 165 -5.89 4.11 -25.85
N LEU A 166 -6.40 4.29 -24.64
CA LEU A 166 -5.92 3.51 -23.49
C LEU A 166 -6.11 2.01 -23.71
N GLU A 167 -7.25 1.59 -24.27
CA GLU A 167 -7.51 0.19 -24.62
C GLU A 167 -6.48 -0.34 -25.64
N GLY A 168 -6.14 0.45 -26.66
CA GLY A 168 -5.13 0.10 -27.65
C GLY A 168 -3.75 -0.10 -27.01
N VAL A 169 -3.34 0.83 -26.13
CA VAL A 169 -2.06 0.77 -25.40
C VAL A 169 -2.01 -0.47 -24.50
N ILE A 170 -3.11 -0.79 -23.80
CA ILE A 170 -3.22 -2.00 -22.97
C ILE A 170 -3.08 -3.25 -23.83
N LYS A 171 -3.82 -3.36 -24.95
CA LYS A 171 -3.75 -4.52 -25.85
C LYS A 171 -2.34 -4.75 -26.40
N GLN A 172 -1.65 -3.68 -26.77
CA GLN A 172 -0.29 -3.74 -27.31
C GLN A 172 0.76 -4.15 -26.27
N SER A 173 0.41 -4.09 -24.98
CA SER A 173 1.33 -4.46 -23.89
C SER A 173 1.40 -5.97 -23.64
N PHE A 174 0.50 -6.76 -24.21
CA PHE A 174 0.40 -8.21 -23.97
C PHE A 174 0.73 -9.05 -25.20
N GLY A 175 1.05 -10.33 -24.96
CA GLY A 175 1.41 -11.27 -26.02
C GLY A 175 2.89 -11.18 -26.37
N LEU A 176 3.22 -11.19 -27.66
CA LEU A 176 4.60 -11.11 -28.12
C LEU A 176 5.01 -9.64 -28.28
N VAL A 177 5.84 -9.13 -27.37
CA VAL A 177 6.21 -7.72 -27.30
C VAL A 177 7.73 -7.53 -27.33
N PRO A 178 8.23 -6.39 -27.85
CA PRO A 178 9.64 -6.07 -27.74
C PRO A 178 9.99 -5.67 -26.31
N PHE A 179 11.09 -6.21 -25.80
CA PHE A 179 11.66 -5.84 -24.50
C PHE A 179 13.18 -5.77 -24.64
N HIS A 180 13.72 -4.55 -24.59
CA HIS A 180 15.09 -4.26 -25.00
C HIS A 180 15.39 -4.86 -26.39
N ASP A 181 16.49 -5.60 -26.54
CA ASP A 181 16.95 -6.16 -27.81
C ASP A 181 16.39 -7.56 -28.10
N GLN A 182 15.29 -7.96 -27.45
CA GLN A 182 14.68 -9.27 -27.61
C GLN A 182 13.15 -9.24 -27.60
N TRP A 183 12.55 -10.31 -28.13
CA TRP A 183 11.11 -10.54 -28.08
C TRP A 183 10.76 -11.38 -26.87
N VAL A 184 9.71 -10.97 -26.16
CA VAL A 184 9.24 -11.65 -24.94
C VAL A 184 7.74 -11.89 -24.99
N TRP A 185 7.30 -12.96 -24.33
CA TRP A 185 5.91 -13.20 -24.01
C TRP A 185 5.55 -12.48 -22.71
N ALA A 186 4.67 -11.48 -22.82
CA ALA A 186 4.09 -10.74 -21.71
C ALA A 186 2.69 -11.27 -21.42
N ARG A 187 2.57 -12.08 -20.35
CA ARG A 187 1.29 -12.65 -19.92
C ARG A 187 0.59 -11.68 -18.95
N PRO A 188 -0.70 -11.37 -19.15
CA PRO A 188 -1.42 -10.47 -18.26
C PRO A 188 -1.42 -10.96 -16.81
N ASN A 189 -1.27 -10.03 -15.87
CA ASN A 189 -1.49 -10.24 -14.44
C ASN A 189 -2.77 -9.53 -13.98
N ARG A 190 -3.04 -9.57 -12.67
CA ARG A 190 -4.12 -8.83 -12.00
C ARG A 190 -3.54 -7.76 -11.06
N PRO A 191 -2.93 -6.69 -11.59
CA PRO A 191 -2.37 -5.64 -10.75
C PRO A 191 -3.48 -4.92 -9.98
N TRP A 192 -3.18 -4.51 -8.75
CA TRP A 192 -4.05 -3.62 -7.97
C TRP A 192 -4.11 -2.21 -8.57
N VAL A 193 -3.05 -1.79 -9.24
CA VAL A 193 -2.93 -0.45 -9.84
C VAL A 193 -2.36 -0.56 -11.24
N ILE A 194 -3.03 0.05 -12.21
CA ILE A 194 -2.50 0.26 -13.56
C ILE A 194 -1.96 1.69 -13.63
N ARG A 195 -0.69 1.84 -13.98
CA ARG A 195 -0.04 3.15 -14.12
C ARG A 195 -0.03 3.57 -15.58
N VAL A 196 -0.47 4.80 -15.84
CA VAL A 196 -0.50 5.39 -17.17
C VAL A 196 0.19 6.75 -17.11
N MET A 197 1.23 6.93 -17.91
CA MET A 197 1.81 8.23 -18.23
C MET A 197 1.02 8.83 -19.38
N TYR A 198 0.23 9.86 -19.06
CA TYR A 198 -0.71 10.47 -19.99
C TYR A 198 -0.22 11.85 -20.43
N THR A 199 -0.01 12.03 -21.73
CA THR A 199 0.25 13.32 -22.35
C THR A 199 -0.97 13.72 -23.19
N PRO A 200 -1.70 14.80 -22.82
CA PRO A 200 -2.87 15.24 -23.56
C PRO A 200 -2.49 15.85 -24.93
N ASP A 201 -3.46 15.94 -25.84
CA ASP A 201 -3.28 16.64 -27.12
C ASP A 201 -3.09 18.16 -26.90
N VAL A 202 -2.41 18.81 -27.84
CA VAL A 202 -2.07 20.25 -27.76
C VAL A 202 -3.33 21.12 -27.66
N THR A 203 -4.43 20.67 -28.26
CA THR A 203 -5.72 21.36 -28.23
C THR A 203 -6.59 21.02 -27.01
N MET A 204 -6.16 20.09 -26.16
CA MET A 204 -6.96 19.53 -25.04
C MET A 204 -8.36 19.06 -25.48
N SER A 205 -8.51 18.71 -26.75
CA SER A 205 -9.79 18.40 -27.38
C SER A 205 -10.28 17.02 -26.99
N ARG A 206 -9.34 16.15 -26.60
CA ARG A 206 -9.59 14.87 -25.95
C ARG A 206 -8.90 14.88 -24.59
N ARG A 207 -9.68 14.93 -23.53
CA ARG A 207 -9.24 14.61 -22.18
C ARG A 207 -9.78 13.24 -21.84
N LEU A 208 -8.92 12.39 -21.28
CA LEU A 208 -9.41 11.19 -20.59
C LEU A 208 -10.38 11.63 -19.51
N ASP A 209 -11.63 11.21 -19.65
CA ASP A 209 -12.62 11.33 -18.59
C ASP A 209 -12.69 10.03 -17.78
N ILE A 210 -13.46 10.03 -16.69
CA ILE A 210 -13.63 8.84 -15.85
C ILE A 210 -14.26 7.66 -16.61
N ASN A 211 -14.99 7.92 -17.71
CA ASN A 211 -15.61 6.91 -18.54
C ASN A 211 -14.62 6.22 -19.47
N ASP A 212 -13.55 6.91 -19.88
CA ASP A 212 -12.47 6.29 -20.66
C ASP A 212 -11.71 5.21 -19.86
N PHE A 213 -11.77 5.26 -18.52
CA PHE A 213 -11.24 4.22 -17.64
C PHE A 213 -12.24 3.09 -17.36
N ARG A 214 -13.51 3.24 -17.75
CA ARG A 214 -14.53 2.18 -17.69
C ARG A 214 -14.34 1.25 -18.88
N ILE A 215 -13.24 0.51 -18.87
CA ILE A 215 -12.94 -0.47 -19.91
C ILE A 215 -13.92 -1.66 -19.78
N ARG A 216 -14.70 -1.89 -20.83
CA ARG A 216 -15.67 -2.99 -21.03
C ARG A 216 -15.00 -4.36 -21.21
N TYR A 217 -14.13 -4.74 -20.29
CA TYR A 217 -13.54 -6.09 -20.24
C TYR A 217 -14.13 -6.96 -19.10
N LEU A 218 -15.16 -6.43 -18.45
CA LEU A 218 -15.96 -7.11 -17.44
C LEU A 218 -17.40 -7.32 -17.96
N ASP A 219 -17.56 -7.74 -19.22
CA ASP A 219 -18.85 -8.11 -19.82
C ASP A 219 -19.40 -9.43 -19.21
N ASP A 220 -19.50 -9.48 -17.88
CA ASP A 220 -20.63 -10.09 -17.17
C ASP A 220 -21.32 -8.98 -16.33
N PRO A 221 -22.52 -8.51 -16.73
CA PRO A 221 -22.81 -7.08 -16.81
C PRO A 221 -23.85 -6.58 -15.78
N THR A 222 -24.11 -7.29 -14.67
CA THR A 222 -25.28 -6.98 -13.83
C THR A 222 -25.05 -6.27 -12.51
N THR A 223 -23.84 -5.92 -12.05
CA THR A 223 -23.76 -5.10 -10.81
C THR A 223 -22.39 -4.48 -10.58
N PHE A 224 -22.21 -3.24 -11.05
CA PHE A 224 -21.43 -2.26 -10.32
C PHE A 224 -22.28 -1.01 -10.17
N PRO A 225 -22.67 -0.62 -8.95
CA PRO A 225 -23.43 0.60 -8.76
C PRO A 225 -22.53 1.80 -9.05
N GLU A 226 -23.14 2.79 -9.70
CA GLU A 226 -22.61 4.14 -9.80
C GLU A 226 -21.89 4.55 -8.51
N VAL A 227 -20.64 4.99 -8.64
CA VAL A 227 -20.01 5.83 -7.62
C VAL A 227 -20.61 7.23 -7.76
N ALA A 228 -21.92 7.32 -7.51
CA ALA A 228 -22.52 8.47 -6.87
C ALA A 228 -22.45 8.17 -5.37
N ARG A 229 -21.89 9.10 -4.59
CA ARG A 229 -22.01 9.06 -3.13
C ARG A 229 -23.48 8.80 -2.77
N PRO A 230 -23.81 8.00 -1.75
CA PRO A 230 -25.19 7.95 -1.28
C PRO A 230 -25.57 9.38 -0.85
N ILE A 231 -26.51 9.98 -1.56
CA ILE A 231 -27.33 11.03 -0.97
C ILE A 231 -28.24 10.26 -0.01
N ILE A 232 -27.82 10.15 1.24
CA ILE A 232 -28.68 9.67 2.33
C ILE A 232 -29.72 10.79 2.51
N PRO A 233 -31.01 10.56 2.25
CA PRO A 233 -32.04 11.50 2.67
C PRO A 233 -31.99 11.60 4.18
N ASP A 234 -32.13 12.79 4.76
CA ASP A 234 -32.05 13.01 6.22
C ASP A 234 -33.00 12.10 7.03
N GLU A 235 -34.00 11.49 6.38
CA GLU A 235 -34.97 10.55 6.95
C GLU A 235 -34.42 9.13 7.21
N ASP A 236 -33.26 8.75 6.63
CA ASP A 236 -32.63 7.43 6.83
C ASP A 236 -31.50 7.44 7.87
N VAL A 237 -31.11 8.60 8.39
CA VAL A 237 -30.10 8.72 9.46
C VAL A 237 -30.60 8.08 10.76
N ASP A 238 -31.89 8.19 11.06
CA ASP A 238 -32.52 7.62 12.26
C ASP A 238 -32.65 6.08 12.19
N LEU A 239 -32.76 5.51 10.99
CA LEU A 239 -32.85 4.06 10.76
C LEU A 239 -31.49 3.36 10.92
N ILE A 240 -30.40 4.02 10.53
CA ILE A 240 -29.04 3.52 10.73
C ILE A 240 -28.66 3.61 12.23
N GLU A 241 -29.11 4.65 12.95
CA GLU A 241 -28.89 4.78 14.40
C GLU A 241 -29.65 3.73 15.22
N LEU A 242 -30.84 3.29 14.77
CA LEU A 242 -31.60 2.22 15.42
C LEU A 242 -31.01 0.82 15.19
N SER A 243 -30.42 0.55 14.02
CA SER A 243 -29.82 -0.76 13.70
C SER A 243 -28.54 -1.03 14.52
N MET A 244 -27.73 0.00 14.77
CA MET A 244 -26.54 -0.12 15.62
C MET A 244 -26.86 -0.32 17.11
N LYS A 245 -28.00 0.19 17.60
CA LYS A 245 -28.46 -0.04 18.99
C LYS A 245 -29.05 -1.45 19.19
N GLY A 246 -29.49 -2.13 18.12
CA GLY A 246 -30.00 -3.50 18.15
C GLY A 246 -28.91 -4.59 18.26
N PHE A 247 -27.71 -4.33 17.76
CA PHE A 247 -26.58 -5.29 17.81
C PHE A 247 -25.85 -5.34 19.16
N LEU A 248 -26.11 -4.40 20.06
CA LEU A 248 -25.52 -4.34 21.41
C LEU A 248 -26.30 -5.13 22.49
N LYS A 249 -27.30 -5.93 22.12
CA LYS A 249 -28.15 -6.66 23.10
C LYS A 249 -28.09 -8.19 23.08
N CYS A 250 -27.16 -8.79 22.34
CA CYS A 250 -26.98 -10.24 22.34
C CYS A 250 -25.53 -10.64 22.63
N LYS A 251 -25.19 -10.72 23.93
CA LYS A 251 -24.35 -11.76 24.56
C LYS A 251 -24.04 -11.34 26.00
N ALA A 252 -24.96 -11.66 26.90
CA ALA A 252 -24.58 -11.97 28.28
C ALA A 252 -24.00 -13.39 28.26
N PRO A 253 -22.76 -13.64 28.73
CA PRO A 253 -22.33 -14.99 29.01
C PRO A 253 -22.97 -15.42 30.33
N SER A 254 -24.00 -16.25 30.22
CA SER A 254 -24.30 -17.22 31.28
C SER A 254 -23.25 -18.31 31.13
N ASP A 255 -22.26 -18.34 32.01
CA ASP A 255 -21.55 -19.58 32.28
C ASP A 255 -21.38 -19.76 33.78
N LYS A 256 -21.98 -20.87 34.22
CA LYS A 256 -21.88 -21.40 35.57
C LYS A 256 -20.46 -21.91 35.75
N SER A 257 -19.85 -21.49 36.85
CA SER A 257 -18.63 -22.08 37.37
C SER A 257 -18.86 -23.55 37.74
N GLU A 258 -18.33 -24.47 36.94
CA GLU A 258 -18.03 -25.83 37.41
C GLU A 258 -16.54 -25.93 37.75
N THR A 259 -16.30 -26.22 39.02
CA THR A 259 -15.00 -26.40 39.66
C THR A 259 -14.45 -27.78 39.34
N PRO A 260 -13.18 -27.92 38.95
CA PRO A 260 -12.52 -29.22 39.00
C PRO A 260 -12.03 -29.52 40.43
N ARG A 261 -12.50 -30.65 40.93
CA ARG A 261 -12.13 -31.33 42.17
C ARG A 261 -10.62 -31.67 42.18
N PRO A 262 -9.89 -31.46 43.29
CA PRO A 262 -8.49 -31.86 43.41
C PRO A 262 -8.37 -33.28 43.98
N GLU A 263 -7.50 -34.11 43.41
CA GLU A 263 -7.04 -35.38 43.98
C GLU A 263 -5.57 -35.62 43.56
N PRO A 264 -4.81 -36.47 44.28
CA PRO A 264 -3.71 -35.97 45.10
C PRO A 264 -2.30 -36.39 44.65
N SER A 265 -1.34 -35.59 45.12
CA SER A 265 0.00 -35.96 45.60
C SER A 265 0.49 -37.40 45.35
N VAL A 266 1.55 -37.52 44.55
CA VAL A 266 2.55 -38.58 44.70
C VAL A 266 3.92 -37.93 44.79
N HIS A 267 4.51 -38.06 45.98
CA HIS A 267 5.92 -37.82 46.28
C HIS A 267 6.83 -38.70 45.40
N THR A 268 7.90 -38.12 44.88
CA THR A 268 9.20 -38.81 44.93
C THR A 268 10.31 -37.78 45.09
N GLU A 269 10.93 -37.84 46.25
CA GLU A 269 12.19 -37.18 46.59
C GLU A 269 13.32 -37.77 45.76
N THR A 270 14.26 -36.94 45.32
CA THR A 270 15.68 -37.30 45.35
C THR A 270 16.52 -36.02 45.45
N GLU A 271 17.05 -35.80 46.65
CA GLU A 271 18.30 -35.07 46.92
C GLU A 271 19.40 -35.63 45.99
N GLY A 272 20.39 -34.92 45.48
CA GLY A 272 21.12 -33.75 45.94
C GLY A 272 22.57 -33.98 45.50
N GLN A 273 23.28 -32.93 45.09
CA GLN A 273 24.68 -32.70 45.46
C GLN A 273 25.22 -31.43 44.78
N ASP A 274 25.55 -30.49 45.64
CA ASP A 274 26.55 -29.44 45.47
C ASP A 274 27.85 -29.95 44.82
N ILE A 275 28.60 -29.04 44.17
CA ILE A 275 29.96 -28.66 44.61
C ILE A 275 30.55 -27.55 43.71
N ARG A 276 30.92 -26.45 44.40
CA ARG A 276 32.04 -25.50 44.25
C ARG A 276 32.20 -24.53 43.07
N GLN A 277 32.34 -23.28 43.52
CA GLN A 277 33.09 -22.15 42.99
C GLN A 277 34.62 -22.37 42.97
N GLU A 278 35.32 -21.73 42.03
CA GLU A 278 36.56 -20.92 42.20
C GLU A 278 36.93 -20.33 40.81
N SER A 279 36.83 -19.02 40.58
CA SER A 279 37.81 -17.96 40.88
C SER A 279 39.18 -18.15 40.21
N THR A 280 39.47 -17.39 39.14
CA THR A 280 40.66 -16.50 39.09
C THR A 280 40.58 -15.50 37.93
N GLN A 281 40.89 -14.25 38.24
CA GLN A 281 41.13 -13.13 37.32
C GLN A 281 42.67 -12.95 37.18
N PRO A 282 43.19 -11.83 36.64
CA PRO A 282 43.74 -11.60 35.30
C PRO A 282 45.29 -11.64 35.20
N THR A 283 45.82 -11.61 33.97
CA THR A 283 47.18 -11.08 33.71
C THR A 283 47.18 -10.30 32.39
N GLY A 284 47.73 -9.08 32.44
CA GLY A 284 47.85 -8.15 31.31
C GLY A 284 49.09 -8.39 30.43
N PRO A 285 49.80 -7.34 30.00
CA PRO A 285 49.96 -6.98 28.58
C PRO A 285 51.39 -7.18 28.04
N SER A 286 51.57 -6.89 26.73
CA SER A 286 52.80 -6.59 25.95
C SER A 286 52.69 -7.30 24.58
N SER A 287 52.86 -6.69 23.41
CA SER A 287 53.52 -5.46 22.96
C SER A 287 52.78 -4.83 21.78
#